data_AF-A0A060BSG0-F1
#
_entry.id   AF-A0A060BSG0-F1
#
_cell.length_a   1.000
_cell.length_b   1.000
_cell.length_c   1.000
_cell.angle_alpha   90.00
_cell.angle_beta   90.00
_cell.angle_gamma   90.00
#
_symmetry.space_group_name_H-M   'P 1'
#
loop_
_entity.id
_entity.type
_entity.pdbx_description
1 polymer ?
#
loop_
_entity_poly.entity_id
_entity_poly.type
_entity_poly.pdbx_seq_one_letter_code
_entity_poly.pdbx_strand_id
1 'polypeptide(L)'
;MRQWLLAIVFAVFAGTPVHAETFSEFLRAFEAKAVDAGVSREVYRRATDGLTPDPNIPKLVETQPEFTTPMWEYLDARITDGRIRPGQGRRYGKEQGAVR
;
A
#
# COMPACT_ATOMS: atom_id res chain seq x y z
N MET A 1 13.56 38.30 42.18
CA MET A 1 13.96 38.24 40.75
C MET A 1 14.23 36.80 40.29
N ARG A 2 13.38 35.84 40.67
CA ARG A 2 13.60 34.40 40.39
C ARG A 2 12.28 33.68 40.15
N GLN A 3 11.39 34.33 39.40
CA GLN A 3 10.09 33.78 38.98
C GLN A 3 9.85 33.93 37.46
N TRP A 4 10.78 34.56 36.73
CA TRP A 4 10.67 34.79 35.29
C TRP A 4 11.42 33.76 34.43
N LEU A 5 12.22 32.87 35.06
CA LEU A 5 12.97 31.83 34.35
C LEU A 5 12.15 30.56 34.04
N LEU A 6 10.99 30.37 34.67
CA LEU A 6 10.12 29.22 34.40
C LEU A 6 9.24 29.40 33.15
N ALA A 7 9.07 30.63 32.65
CA ALA A 7 8.23 30.89 31.48
C ALA A 7 8.92 30.57 30.14
N ILE A 8 10.26 30.66 30.07
CA ILE A 8 11.00 30.45 28.82
C ILE A 8 11.18 28.96 28.48
N VAL A 9 11.24 28.10 29.49
CA VAL A 9 11.39 26.64 29.26
C VAL A 9 10.10 25.99 28.75
N PHE A 10 8.93 26.58 29.03
CA PHE A 10 7.64 26.02 28.62
C PHE A 10 7.30 26.27 27.13
N ALA A 11 7.93 27.27 26.49
CA ALA A 11 7.58 27.68 25.14
C ALA A 11 8.21 26.83 24.01
N VAL A 12 9.17 25.96 24.31
CA VAL A 12 9.88 25.15 23.29
C VAL A 12 9.09 23.88 22.91
N PHE A 13 8.04 23.52 23.66
CA PHE A 13 7.16 22.38 23.36
C PHE A 13 5.88 22.77 22.61
N ALA A 14 5.85 23.92 21.93
CA ALA A 14 4.85 24.15 20.89
C ALA A 14 5.25 23.32 19.66
N GLY A 15 4.92 22.03 19.67
CA GLY A 15 5.08 21.16 18.51
C GLY A 15 4.43 21.82 17.30
N THR A 16 5.18 21.93 16.20
CA THR A 16 4.61 22.40 14.94
C THR A 16 3.39 21.53 14.63
N PRO A 17 2.23 22.12 14.31
CA PRO A 17 1.08 21.32 13.90
C PRO A 17 1.54 20.48 12.69
N VAL A 18 1.59 19.16 12.87
CA VAL A 18 1.68 18.23 11.73
C VAL A 18 0.35 18.38 11.01
N HIS A 19 0.35 19.19 9.95
CA HIS A 19 -0.74 19.16 9.00
C HIS A 19 -0.72 17.78 8.34
N ALA A 20 -1.85 17.08 8.38
CA ALA A 20 -2.05 15.90 7.56
C ALA A 20 -1.92 16.35 6.10
N GLU A 21 -0.91 15.83 5.41
CA GLU A 21 -0.71 16.05 3.98
C GLU A 21 -1.95 15.59 3.22
N THR A 22 -2.49 16.46 2.36
CA THR A 22 -3.58 16.06 1.46
C THR A 22 -3.05 15.11 0.39
N PHE A 23 -3.91 14.25 -0.16
CA PHE A 23 -3.49 13.33 -1.21
C PHE A 23 -2.90 14.02 -2.44
N SER A 24 -3.42 15.20 -2.79
CA SER A 24 -2.87 16.01 -3.89
C SER A 24 -1.48 16.55 -3.57
N GLU A 25 -1.21 16.92 -2.31
CA GLU A 25 0.13 17.30 -1.86
C GLU A 25 1.09 16.12 -1.89
N PHE A 26 0.62 14.93 -1.48
CA PHE A 26 1.38 13.69 -1.57
C PHE A 26 1.79 13.37 -3.00
N LEU A 27 0.86 13.43 -3.96
CA LEU A 27 1.17 13.20 -5.38
C LEU A 27 2.22 14.21 -5.88
N ARG A 28 2.13 15.48 -5.46
CA ARG A 28 3.11 16.51 -5.83
C ARG A 28 4.49 16.22 -5.23
N ALA A 29 4.56 15.82 -3.96
CA ALA A 29 5.81 15.52 -3.28
C ALA A 29 6.46 14.23 -3.81
N PHE A 30 5.64 13.22 -4.15
CA PHE A 30 6.09 11.91 -4.61
C PHE A 30 6.66 11.93 -6.05
N GLU A 31 6.32 12.93 -6.88
CA GLU A 31 6.89 13.08 -8.23
C GLU A 31 8.42 12.97 -8.22
N ALA A 32 9.09 13.61 -7.25
CA ALA A 32 10.55 13.56 -7.15
C ALA A 32 11.08 12.13 -6.97
N LYS A 33 10.44 11.34 -6.10
CA LYS A 33 10.79 9.94 -5.86
C LYS A 33 10.53 9.07 -7.09
N ALA A 34 9.44 9.30 -7.81
CA ALA A 34 9.14 8.57 -9.04
C ALA A 34 10.17 8.86 -10.15
N VAL A 35 10.59 10.12 -10.27
CA VAL A 35 11.61 10.54 -11.23
C VAL A 35 12.97 9.92 -10.91
N ASP A 36 13.37 9.91 -9.63
CA ASP A 36 14.61 9.24 -9.19
C ASP A 36 14.58 7.73 -9.46
N ALA A 37 13.39 7.11 -9.47
CA ALA A 37 13.18 5.72 -9.85
C ALA A 37 13.13 5.48 -11.38
N GLY A 38 13.32 6.52 -12.20
CA GLY A 38 13.39 6.42 -13.66
C GLY A 38 12.06 6.69 -14.39
N VAL A 39 11.01 7.11 -13.70
CA VAL A 39 9.74 7.50 -14.35
C VAL A 39 9.88 8.89 -14.95
N SER A 40 9.52 9.09 -16.21
CA SER A 40 9.54 10.44 -16.79
C SER A 40 8.45 11.32 -16.14
N ARG A 41 8.74 12.61 -15.94
CA ARG A 41 7.77 13.57 -15.37
C ARG A 41 6.45 13.60 -16.14
N GLU A 42 6.53 13.50 -17.47
CA GLU A 42 5.34 13.50 -18.31
C GLU A 42 4.47 12.25 -18.10
N VAL A 43 5.09 11.07 -17.96
CA VAL A 43 4.36 9.84 -17.64
C VAL A 43 3.73 9.94 -16.26
N TYR A 44 4.49 10.41 -15.26
CA TYR A 44 3.98 10.57 -13.89
C TYR A 44 2.76 11.49 -13.86
N ARG A 45 2.89 12.71 -14.37
CA ARG A 45 1.82 13.72 -14.34
C ARG A 45 0.56 13.25 -15.05
N ARG A 46 0.69 12.64 -16.23
CA ARG A 46 -0.45 12.08 -16.98
C ARG A 46 -1.11 10.93 -16.22
N ALA A 47 -0.34 10.09 -15.53
CA ALA A 47 -0.87 8.97 -14.76
C ALA A 47 -1.56 9.41 -13.46
N THR A 48 -1.11 10.53 -12.87
CA THR A 48 -1.65 11.05 -11.61
C THR A 48 -2.69 12.15 -11.77
N ASP A 49 -2.91 12.65 -12.99
CA ASP A 49 -3.87 13.71 -13.26
C ASP A 49 -5.29 13.28 -12.87
N GLY A 50 -5.98 14.13 -12.10
CA GLY A 50 -7.33 13.87 -11.61
C GLY A 50 -7.48 12.72 -10.60
N LEU A 51 -6.41 12.07 -10.13
CA LEU A 51 -6.51 11.02 -9.13
C LEU A 51 -7.06 11.56 -7.80
N THR A 52 -7.96 10.79 -7.21
CA THR A 52 -8.53 11.05 -5.88
C THR A 52 -8.31 9.84 -4.97
N PRO A 53 -8.30 10.03 -3.64
CA PRO A 53 -8.26 8.91 -2.70
C PRO A 53 -9.48 8.01 -2.88
N ASP A 54 -9.26 6.70 -2.96
CA ASP A 54 -10.35 5.73 -2.87
C ASP A 54 -10.77 5.58 -1.40
N PRO A 55 -12.02 5.94 -1.03
CA PRO A 55 -12.49 5.90 0.35
C PRO A 55 -12.60 4.49 0.94
N ASN A 56 -12.54 3.42 0.13
CA ASN A 56 -12.63 2.04 0.60
C ASN A 56 -11.28 1.49 1.09
N ILE A 57 -10.16 2.08 0.65
CA ILE A 57 -8.81 1.60 0.96
C ILE A 57 -8.50 1.59 2.47
N PRO A 58 -8.83 2.63 3.27
CA PRO A 58 -8.58 2.59 4.72
C PRO A 58 -9.17 1.35 5.40
N LYS A 59 -10.41 0.99 5.04
CA LYS A 59 -11.09 -0.19 5.57
C LYS A 59 -10.39 -1.49 5.17
N LEU A 60 -9.94 -1.60 3.92
CA LEU A 60 -9.22 -2.77 3.42
C LEU A 60 -7.83 -2.93 4.05
N VAL A 61 -7.19 -1.83 4.43
CA VAL A 61 -5.90 -1.87 5.15
C VAL A 61 -6.10 -2.34 6.59
N GLU A 62 -7.15 -1.87 7.27
CA GLU A 62 -7.45 -2.24 8.66
C GLU A 62 -7.91 -3.70 8.82
N THR A 63 -8.64 -4.24 7.83
CA THR A 63 -9.07 -5.64 7.84
C THR A 63 -8.17 -6.49 6.96
N GLN A 64 -7.10 -7.03 7.54
CA GLN A 64 -6.25 -8.04 6.91
C GLN A 64 -6.88 -9.44 7.11
N PRO A 65 -7.58 -10.01 6.11
CA PRO A 65 -8.27 -11.31 6.24
C PRO A 65 -7.32 -12.47 6.56
N GLU A 66 -6.02 -12.29 6.36
CA GLU A 66 -4.96 -13.22 6.71
C GLU A 66 -4.90 -13.52 8.21
N PHE A 67 -5.38 -12.62 9.08
CA PHE A 67 -5.37 -12.82 10.54
C PHE A 67 -6.74 -13.16 11.14
N THR A 68 -7.83 -12.99 10.38
CA THR A 68 -9.19 -13.23 10.88
C THR A 68 -9.83 -14.50 10.32
N THR A 69 -9.28 -15.07 9.24
CA THR A 69 -9.82 -16.29 8.63
C THR A 69 -9.20 -17.54 9.29
N PRO A 70 -10.00 -18.47 9.82
CA PRO A 70 -9.48 -19.77 10.26
C PRO A 70 -8.69 -20.44 9.14
N MET A 71 -7.55 -21.07 9.46
CA MET A 71 -6.68 -21.72 8.48
C MET A 71 -7.42 -22.69 7.54
N TRP A 72 -8.43 -23.39 8.05
CA TRP A 72 -9.22 -24.34 7.26
C TRP A 72 -10.10 -23.65 6.22
N GLU A 73 -10.70 -22.51 6.57
CA GLU A 73 -11.49 -21.71 5.64
C GLU A 73 -10.61 -21.08 4.54
N TYR A 74 -9.37 -20.70 4.88
CA TYR A 74 -8.37 -20.27 3.89
C TYR A 74 -8.06 -21.38 2.87
N LEU A 75 -7.92 -22.63 3.34
CA LEU A 75 -7.63 -23.79 2.50
C LEU A 75 -8.83 -24.20 1.65
N ASP A 76 -10.03 -24.25 2.20
CA ASP A 76 -11.26 -24.60 1.47
C ASP A 76 -11.55 -23.61 0.34
N ALA A 77 -11.33 -22.31 0.57
CA ALA A 77 -11.47 -21.29 -0.46
C ALA A 77 -10.44 -21.42 -1.61
N ARG A 78 -9.32 -22.11 -1.37
CA ARG A 78 -8.18 -22.16 -2.31
C ARG A 78 -7.98 -23.52 -2.98
N ILE A 79 -8.35 -24.61 -2.31
CA ILE A 79 -8.27 -25.99 -2.79
C ILE A 79 -9.64 -26.40 -3.32
N THR A 80 -9.95 -25.92 -4.53
CA THR A 80 -11.21 -26.23 -5.21
C THR A 80 -10.98 -27.12 -6.42
N ASP A 81 -11.96 -27.96 -6.75
CA ASP A 81 -11.94 -28.80 -7.96
C ASP A 81 -11.66 -28.00 -9.23
N GLY A 82 -12.24 -26.79 -9.30
CA GLY A 82 -12.03 -25.85 -10.41
C GLY A 82 -10.59 -25.35 -10.55
N ARG A 83 -9.76 -25.44 -9.50
CA ARG A 83 -8.31 -25.13 -9.54
C ARG A 83 -7.45 -26.38 -9.68
N ILE A 84 -7.87 -27.51 -9.11
CA ILE A 84 -7.13 -28.78 -9.15
C ILE A 84 -7.10 -29.32 -10.59
N ARG A 85 -8.24 -29.39 -11.28
CA ARG A 85 -8.32 -30.02 -12.61
C ARG A 85 -7.46 -29.28 -13.66
N PRO A 86 -7.52 -27.93 -13.76
CA PRO A 86 -6.60 -27.21 -14.64
C PRO A 86 -5.13 -27.34 -14.22
N GLY A 87 -4.85 -27.40 -12.92
CA GLY A 87 -3.49 -27.60 -12.40
C GLY A 87 -2.88 -28.93 -12.84
N GLN A 88 -3.64 -30.03 -12.73
CA GLN A 88 -3.23 -31.36 -13.19
C GLN A 88 -3.01 -31.38 -14.70
N GLY A 89 -3.92 -30.81 -15.49
CA GLY A 89 -3.77 -30.71 -16.95
C GLY A 89 -2.48 -29.98 -17.37
N ARG A 90 -2.13 -28.89 -16.69
CA ARG A 90 -0.86 -28.16 -16.94
C ARG A 90 0.37 -28.97 -16.53
N ARG A 91 0.30 -29.74 -15.43
CA ARG A 91 1.40 -30.63 -15.01
C ARG A 91 1.65 -31.70 -16.07
N TYR A 92 0.62 -32.39 -16.52
CA TYR A 92 0.74 -33.41 -17.57
C TYR A 92 1.24 -32.82 -18.90
N GLY A 93 0.81 -31.60 -19.26
CA GLY A 93 1.33 -30.90 -20.44
C GLY A 93 2.82 -30.51 -20.33
N LYS A 94 3.28 -30.10 -19.14
CA LYS A 94 4.70 -29.81 -18.89
C LYS A 94 5.57 -31.07 -18.92
N GLU A 95 5.09 -32.18 -18.36
CA GLU A 95 5.81 -33.45 -18.36
C GLU A 95 5.95 -34.02 -19.78
N GLN A 96 4.96 -33.86 -20.65
CA GLN A 96 5.04 -34.30 -22.06
C GLN A 96 5.89 -33.38 -22.95
N GLY A 97 5.95 -32.08 -22.65
CA GLY A 97 6.81 -31.12 -23.35
C GLY A 97 8.29 -31.22 -22.96
N ALA A 98 8.63 -31.87 -21.84
CA ALA A 98 9.99 -32.05 -21.36
C ALA A 98 10.69 -33.33 -21.88
N VAL A 99 9.96 -34.17 -22.63
CA VAL A 99 10.45 -35.46 -23.18
C VAL A 99 10.64 -35.37 -24.72
N ARG A 100 10.62 -34.16 -25.28
CA ARG A 100 11.04 -33.86 -26.66
C ARG A 100 12.26 -32.96 -26.64
#